data_AF-A0A537DNX0-F1
#
_entry.id   AF-A0A537DNX0-F1
#
_cell.length_a   1.000
_cell.length_b   1.000
_cell.length_c   1.000
_cell.angle_alpha   90.00
_cell.angle_beta   90.00
_cell.angle_gamma   90.00
#
_symmetry.space_group_name_H-M   'P 1'
#
loop_
_entity.id
_entity.type
_entity.pdbx_description
1 polymer ?
#
loop_
_entity_poly.entity_id
_entity_poly.type
_entity_poly.pdbx_seq_one_letter_code
_entity_poly.pdbx_strand_id
1 'polypeptide(L)'
;MSRPKGAPLLGPVGFLFAAVGFTMAVIVARLFVAVEARCTQSCPVIRVQGFHIHHLYYGVLLLLASSTIMVFATDVRTRWDTALVFGAGLGLIADEVGLLILRVPYWALISLVTLAAIGLALYLATLYKVWTVGRGDFGLLNRYQTLSIFAVVLAMLGFLYFGRPLRAMFADAALVAWVSASLLLLTFGRKHIQEIRRTPLNPLPPSP
;
A
#
# COMPACT_ATOMS: atom_id res chain seq x y z
N MET A 1 -21.86 13.71 -8.92
CA MET A 1 -22.35 12.36 -9.28
C MET A 1 -22.38 11.51 -8.03
N SER A 2 -23.54 11.02 -7.61
CA SER A 2 -23.70 10.20 -6.40
C SER A 2 -23.55 8.72 -6.74
N ARG A 3 -22.90 7.93 -5.86
CA ARG A 3 -22.72 6.49 -6.03
C ARG A 3 -24.05 5.75 -5.76
N PRO A 4 -24.42 4.73 -6.56
CA PRO A 4 -25.67 3.98 -6.37
C PRO A 4 -25.76 3.31 -4.98
N LYS A 5 -26.99 3.12 -4.48
CA LYS A 5 -27.29 2.54 -3.16
C LYS A 5 -26.72 1.12 -3.01
N GLY A 6 -26.28 0.77 -1.81
CA GLY A 6 -25.78 -0.58 -1.47
C GLY A 6 -24.36 -0.90 -1.93
N ALA A 7 -23.60 0.11 -2.39
CA ALA A 7 -22.26 -0.13 -2.91
C ALA A 7 -21.30 -0.62 -1.81
N PRO A 8 -20.52 -1.69 -2.05
CA PRO A 8 -19.64 -2.27 -1.05
C PRO A 8 -18.58 -1.26 -0.56
N LEU A 9 -18.14 -1.47 0.69
CA LEU A 9 -17.29 -0.56 1.46
C LEU A 9 -16.10 0.00 0.65
N LEU A 10 -15.43 -0.87 -0.13
CA LEU A 10 -14.30 -0.51 -1.00
C LEU A 10 -14.62 -0.48 -2.51
N GLY A 11 -15.58 -1.27 -3.00
CA GLY A 11 -15.72 -1.49 -4.46
C GLY A 11 -14.47 -2.11 -5.13
N PRO A 12 -14.48 -2.32 -6.45
CA PRO A 12 -13.33 -2.89 -7.16
C PRO A 12 -12.08 -2.01 -7.11
N VAL A 13 -12.22 -0.67 -7.11
CA VAL A 13 -11.09 0.26 -7.04
C VAL A 13 -10.37 0.14 -5.69
N GLY A 14 -11.11 0.09 -4.58
CA GLY A 14 -10.47 -0.02 -3.26
C GLY A 14 -9.73 -1.35 -3.08
N PHE A 15 -10.29 -2.47 -3.55
CA PHE A 15 -9.57 -3.76 -3.52
C PHE A 15 -8.32 -3.74 -4.40
N LEU A 16 -8.37 -3.09 -5.57
CA LEU A 16 -7.21 -2.92 -6.41
C LEU A 16 -6.11 -2.14 -5.69
N PHE A 17 -6.46 -1.02 -5.04
CA PHE A 17 -5.49 -0.22 -4.30
C PHE A 17 -4.91 -0.99 -3.12
N ALA A 18 -5.70 -1.77 -2.39
CA ALA A 18 -5.18 -2.67 -1.37
C ALA A 18 -4.21 -3.72 -1.95
N ALA A 19 -4.53 -4.32 -3.10
CA ALA A 19 -3.65 -5.29 -3.77
C ALA A 19 -2.33 -4.66 -4.23
N VAL A 20 -2.38 -3.44 -4.79
CA VAL A 20 -1.19 -2.68 -5.22
C VAL A 20 -0.34 -2.30 -4.01
N GLY A 21 -0.94 -1.78 -2.94
CA GLY A 21 -0.24 -1.42 -1.71
C GLY A 21 0.45 -2.63 -1.08
N PHE A 22 -0.27 -3.76 -0.99
CA PHE A 22 0.27 -5.03 -0.51
C PHE A 22 1.48 -5.47 -1.33
N THR A 23 1.33 -5.55 -2.64
CA THR A 23 2.38 -6.02 -3.54
C THR A 23 3.62 -5.13 -3.46
N MET A 24 3.44 -3.81 -3.45
CA MET A 24 4.55 -2.87 -3.35
C MET A 24 5.26 -2.96 -2.00
N ALA A 25 4.52 -3.09 -0.90
CA ALA A 25 5.12 -3.26 0.43
C ALA A 25 5.95 -4.55 0.52
N VAL A 26 5.42 -5.66 0.03
CA VAL A 26 6.13 -6.95 0.00
C VAL A 26 7.39 -6.87 -0.87
N ILE A 27 7.30 -6.29 -2.07
CA ILE A 27 8.47 -6.13 -2.95
C ILE A 27 9.56 -5.32 -2.24
N VAL A 28 9.21 -4.18 -1.66
CA VAL A 28 10.18 -3.32 -0.96
C VAL A 28 10.78 -4.05 0.24
N ALA A 29 9.96 -4.71 1.08
CA ALA A 29 10.43 -5.48 2.23
C ALA A 29 11.38 -6.60 1.82
N ARG A 30 11.04 -7.39 0.80
CA ARG A 30 11.88 -8.48 0.29
C ARG A 30 13.18 -7.99 -0.31
N LEU A 31 13.17 -6.84 -0.98
CA LEU A 31 14.39 -6.21 -1.48
C LEU A 31 15.29 -5.75 -0.32
N PHE A 32 14.73 -5.18 0.74
CA PHE A 32 15.49 -4.84 1.95
C PHE A 32 16.16 -6.06 2.58
N VAL A 33 15.41 -7.15 2.77
CA VAL A 33 15.95 -8.42 3.28
C VAL A 33 17.07 -8.96 2.39
N ALA A 34 16.88 -8.92 1.06
CA ALA A 34 17.90 -9.39 0.10
C ALA A 34 19.20 -8.58 0.18
N VAL A 35 19.09 -7.28 0.47
CA VAL A 35 20.23 -6.36 0.64
C VAL A 35 20.91 -6.58 1.98
N GLU A 36 20.14 -6.71 3.06
CA GLU A 36 20.64 -6.96 4.40
C GLU A 36 21.48 -8.24 4.45
N ALA A 37 21.01 -9.31 3.79
CA ALA A 37 21.72 -10.59 3.72
C ALA A 37 23.11 -10.50 3.07
N ARG A 38 23.42 -9.42 2.35
CA ARG A 38 24.71 -9.20 1.66
C ARG A 38 25.56 -8.13 2.32
N CYS A 39 25.13 -7.53 3.42
CA CYS A 39 25.82 -6.43 4.06
C CYS A 39 26.51 -6.90 5.36
N THR A 40 27.74 -6.42 5.60
CA THR A 40 28.60 -6.90 6.69
C THR A 40 28.84 -5.87 7.80
N GLN A 41 28.67 -4.55 7.57
CA GLN A 41 29.02 -3.53 8.59
C GLN A 41 28.09 -2.30 8.69
N SER A 42 27.15 -2.09 7.75
CA SER A 42 26.29 -0.89 7.76
C SER A 42 24.87 -1.20 7.30
N CYS A 43 24.31 -2.32 7.76
CA CYS A 43 22.96 -2.71 7.38
C CYS A 43 21.94 -1.67 7.85
N PRO A 44 20.86 -1.43 7.08
CA PRO A 44 19.77 -0.53 7.42
C PRO A 44 18.85 -1.13 8.50
N VAL A 45 19.43 -1.58 9.60
CA VAL A 45 18.73 -2.23 10.70
C VAL A 45 18.62 -1.25 11.86
N ILE A 46 17.40 -0.85 12.17
CA ILE A 46 17.14 -0.03 13.35
C ILE A 46 17.18 -0.95 14.57
N ARG A 47 18.27 -0.86 15.34
CA ARG A 47 18.39 -1.52 16.64
C ARG A 47 18.18 -0.50 17.75
N VAL A 48 17.18 -0.72 18.60
CA VAL A 48 16.98 0.07 19.82
C VAL A 48 17.25 -0.85 21.00
N GLN A 49 18.28 -0.53 21.80
CA GLN A 49 18.67 -1.33 22.98
C GLN A 49 18.89 -2.83 22.68
N GLY A 50 19.38 -3.16 21.49
CA GLY A 50 19.61 -4.55 21.06
C GLY A 50 18.40 -5.23 20.40
N PHE A 51 17.20 -4.62 20.42
CA PHE A 51 16.03 -5.13 19.71
C PHE A 51 16.00 -4.67 18.26
N HIS A 52 15.86 -5.63 17.33
CA HIS A 52 15.63 -5.36 15.92
C HIS A 52 14.16 -4.97 15.71
N ILE A 53 13.92 -3.73 15.30
CA ILE A 53 12.57 -3.28 14.93
C ILE A 53 12.22 -3.86 13.56
N HIS A 54 11.38 -4.89 13.57
CA HIS A 54 10.85 -5.54 12.37
C HIS A 54 9.87 -4.61 11.66
N HIS A 55 9.75 -4.73 10.35
CA HIS A 55 8.80 -3.91 9.60
C HIS A 55 7.33 -4.29 9.88
N LEU A 56 7.12 -5.40 10.62
CA LEU A 56 5.87 -5.74 11.30
C LEU A 56 5.26 -4.54 12.05
N TYR A 57 6.04 -3.81 12.84
CA TYR A 57 5.51 -2.73 13.69
C TYR A 57 4.95 -1.58 12.86
N TYR A 58 5.64 -1.21 11.77
CA TYR A 58 5.12 -0.24 10.81
C TYR A 58 3.85 -0.77 10.15
N GLY A 59 3.83 -2.06 9.80
CA GLY A 59 2.64 -2.72 9.27
C GLY A 59 1.42 -2.61 10.18
N VAL A 60 1.58 -2.90 11.47
CA VAL A 60 0.51 -2.79 12.48
C VAL A 60 0.01 -1.35 12.61
N LEU A 61 0.92 -0.37 12.70
CA LEU A 61 0.55 1.05 12.78
C LEU A 61 -0.23 1.51 11.54
N LEU A 62 0.25 1.15 10.34
CA LEU A 62 -0.44 1.48 9.09
C LEU A 62 -1.81 0.82 9.01
N LEU A 63 -1.92 -0.46 9.42
CA LEU A 63 -3.17 -1.19 9.40
C LEU A 63 -4.19 -0.59 10.38
N LEU A 64 -3.80 -0.26 11.60
CA LEU A 64 -4.66 0.40 12.58
C LEU A 64 -5.12 1.77 12.09
N ALA A 65 -4.18 2.64 11.70
CA ALA A 65 -4.51 3.99 11.24
C ALA A 65 -5.42 3.97 10.00
N SER A 66 -5.09 3.16 9.00
CA SER A 66 -5.89 3.07 7.77
C SER A 66 -7.28 2.46 8.02
N SER A 67 -7.39 1.44 8.87
CA SER A 67 -8.68 0.84 9.23
C SER A 67 -9.56 1.82 9.97
N THR A 68 -9.01 2.59 10.92
CA THR A 68 -9.73 3.65 11.63
C THR A 68 -10.24 4.70 10.64
N ILE A 69 -9.39 5.23 9.77
CA ILE A 69 -9.83 6.25 8.79
C ILE A 69 -10.89 5.66 7.85
N MET A 70 -10.73 4.42 7.39
CA MET A 70 -11.67 3.79 6.47
C MET A 70 -13.07 3.61 7.08
N VAL A 71 -13.16 3.30 8.38
CA VAL A 71 -14.43 3.20 9.12
C VAL A 71 -15.12 4.56 9.22
N PHE A 72 -14.38 5.62 9.52
CA PHE A 72 -14.95 6.97 9.70
C PHE A 72 -15.08 7.78 8.40
N ALA A 73 -14.46 7.33 7.31
CA ALA A 73 -14.53 8.02 6.02
C ALA A 73 -15.95 7.99 5.44
N THR A 74 -16.51 9.17 5.17
CA THR A 74 -17.82 9.35 4.55
C THR A 74 -17.76 9.33 3.02
N ASP A 75 -16.61 9.71 2.46
CA ASP A 75 -16.35 9.76 1.01
C ASP A 75 -15.63 8.50 0.52
N VAL A 76 -16.02 8.00 -0.67
CA VAL A 76 -15.44 6.77 -1.22
C VAL A 76 -13.99 6.94 -1.67
N ARG A 77 -13.56 8.13 -2.12
CA ARG A 77 -12.18 8.34 -2.55
C ARG A 77 -11.21 8.22 -1.38
N THR A 78 -11.60 8.78 -0.23
CA THR A 78 -10.87 8.65 1.02
C THR A 78 -10.73 7.18 1.41
N ARG A 79 -11.81 6.38 1.28
CA ARG A 79 -11.75 4.94 1.51
C ARG A 79 -10.79 4.24 0.56
N TRP A 80 -10.80 4.58 -0.73
CA TRP A 80 -9.85 4.03 -1.70
C TRP A 80 -8.40 4.38 -1.34
N ASP A 81 -8.11 5.64 -1.02
CA ASP A 81 -6.77 6.06 -0.63
C ASP A 81 -6.29 5.32 0.63
N THR A 82 -7.17 5.16 1.62
CA THR A 82 -6.85 4.39 2.82
C THR A 82 -6.68 2.90 2.53
N ALA A 83 -7.32 2.36 1.49
CA ALA A 83 -7.17 0.96 1.11
C ALA A 83 -5.76 0.67 0.59
N LEU A 84 -5.12 1.61 -0.12
CA LEU A 84 -3.72 1.51 -0.51
C LEU A 84 -2.82 1.34 0.73
N VAL A 85 -3.04 2.20 1.74
CA VAL A 85 -2.28 2.19 2.99
C VAL A 85 -2.55 0.93 3.80
N PHE A 86 -3.80 0.48 3.85
CA PHE A 86 -4.20 -0.78 4.47
C PHE A 86 -3.49 -1.96 3.82
N GLY A 87 -3.48 -2.02 2.48
CA GLY A 87 -2.77 -3.02 1.71
C GLY A 87 -1.28 -3.03 2.03
N ALA A 88 -0.64 -1.86 2.07
CA ALA A 88 0.77 -1.74 2.43
C ALA A 88 1.03 -2.27 3.86
N GLY A 89 0.20 -1.89 4.83
CA GLY A 89 0.30 -2.39 6.21
C GLY A 89 0.16 -3.90 6.29
N LEU A 90 -0.83 -4.47 5.60
CA LEU A 90 -1.03 -5.91 5.50
C LEU A 90 0.17 -6.62 4.84
N GLY A 91 0.76 -6.03 3.81
CA GLY A 91 1.95 -6.56 3.14
C GLY A 91 3.16 -6.66 4.07
N LEU A 92 3.43 -5.61 4.84
CA LEU A 92 4.50 -5.61 5.84
C LEU A 92 4.28 -6.64 6.95
N ILE A 93 3.03 -6.83 7.41
CA ILE A 93 2.71 -7.86 8.39
C ILE A 93 2.91 -9.26 7.78
N ALA A 94 2.41 -9.46 6.56
CA ALA A 94 2.47 -10.75 5.89
C ALA A 94 3.90 -11.21 5.58
N ASP A 95 4.81 -10.28 5.28
CA ASP A 95 6.23 -10.57 5.01
C ASP A 95 6.92 -11.24 6.20
N GLU A 96 6.49 -10.90 7.41
CA GLU A 96 7.04 -11.35 8.68
C GLU A 96 6.38 -12.62 9.21
N VAL A 97 5.24 -13.04 8.66
CA VAL A 97 4.54 -14.27 9.08
C VAL A 97 5.45 -15.50 8.94
N GLY A 98 6.21 -15.59 7.84
CA GLY A 98 7.16 -16.68 7.64
C GLY A 98 8.21 -16.77 8.74
N LEU A 99 8.86 -15.65 9.04
CA LEU A 99 9.94 -15.60 10.02
C LEU A 99 9.43 -15.70 11.47
N LEU A 100 8.46 -14.88 11.84
CA LEU A 100 8.06 -14.69 13.24
C LEU A 100 7.04 -15.72 13.72
N ILE A 101 6.13 -16.14 12.85
CA ILE A 101 5.05 -17.07 13.21
C ILE A 101 5.43 -18.50 12.83
N LEU A 102 5.81 -18.71 11.56
CA LEU A 102 6.12 -20.04 11.04
C LEU A 102 7.55 -20.48 11.34
N ARG A 103 8.41 -19.57 11.84
CA ARG A 103 9.83 -19.81 12.16
C ARG A 103 10.62 -20.40 11.00
N VAL A 104 10.32 -19.96 9.77
CA VAL A 104 11.04 -20.34 8.56
C VAL A 104 11.78 -19.14 7.96
N PRO A 105 12.86 -19.37 7.18
CA PRO A 105 13.52 -18.30 6.44
C PRO A 105 12.57 -17.59 5.47
N TYR A 106 12.82 -16.31 5.20
CA TYR A 106 12.03 -15.48 4.27
C TYR A 106 11.89 -16.07 2.86
N TRP A 107 12.91 -16.80 2.39
CA TRP A 107 12.94 -17.44 1.06
C TRP A 107 12.37 -18.86 1.06
N ALA A 108 11.87 -19.36 2.20
CA ALA A 108 11.23 -20.66 2.26
C ALA A 108 9.94 -20.67 1.44
N LEU A 109 9.67 -21.80 0.77
CA LEU A 109 8.49 -21.96 -0.08
C LEU A 109 7.19 -21.59 0.66
N ILE A 110 7.03 -22.04 1.91
CA ILE A 110 5.84 -21.73 2.69
C ILE A 110 5.66 -20.22 2.93
N SER A 111 6.73 -19.47 3.16
CA SER A 111 6.67 -18.00 3.31
C SER A 111 6.25 -17.33 2.00
N LEU A 112 6.77 -17.80 0.86
CA LEU A 112 6.40 -17.28 -0.47
C LEU A 112 4.95 -17.61 -0.83
N VAL A 113 4.50 -18.83 -0.52
CA VAL A 113 3.11 -19.27 -0.74
C VAL A 113 2.14 -18.45 0.11
N THR A 114 2.44 -18.16 1.38
CA THR A 114 1.60 -17.29 2.22
C THR A 114 1.43 -15.91 1.59
N LEU A 115 2.53 -15.29 1.14
CA LEU A 115 2.47 -13.98 0.46
C LEU A 115 1.66 -14.04 -0.84
N ALA A 116 1.93 -15.05 -1.67
CA ALA A 116 1.22 -15.24 -2.94
C ALA A 116 -0.27 -15.48 -2.72
N ALA A 117 -0.66 -16.26 -1.70
CA ALA A 117 -2.05 -16.54 -1.38
C ALA A 117 -2.81 -15.28 -0.96
N ILE A 118 -2.23 -14.44 -0.09
CA ILE A 118 -2.85 -13.18 0.34
C ILE A 118 -2.96 -12.20 -0.83
N GLY A 119 -1.89 -12.03 -1.61
CA GLY A 119 -1.91 -11.17 -2.80
C GLY A 119 -2.95 -11.63 -3.81
N LEU A 120 -2.97 -12.94 -4.12
CA LEU A 120 -3.96 -13.55 -5.02
C LEU A 120 -5.38 -13.32 -4.50
N ALA A 121 -5.65 -13.49 -3.21
CA ALA A 121 -6.96 -13.24 -2.64
C ALA A 121 -7.42 -11.79 -2.86
N LEU A 122 -6.54 -10.80 -2.71
CA LEU A 122 -6.86 -9.38 -2.96
C LEU A 122 -7.14 -9.10 -4.45
N TYR A 123 -6.35 -9.68 -5.35
CA TYR A 123 -6.59 -9.55 -6.80
C TYR A 123 -7.87 -10.27 -7.24
N LEU A 124 -8.15 -11.47 -6.71
CA LEU A 124 -9.41 -12.18 -6.94
C LEU A 124 -10.60 -11.41 -6.37
N ALA A 125 -10.48 -10.80 -5.19
CA ALA A 125 -11.51 -9.93 -4.65
C ALA A 125 -11.77 -8.72 -5.56
N THR A 126 -10.73 -8.15 -6.14
CA THR A 126 -10.84 -7.08 -7.15
C THR A 126 -11.63 -7.57 -8.36
N LEU A 127 -11.25 -8.70 -8.96
CA LEU A 127 -11.92 -9.28 -10.13
C LEU A 127 -13.37 -9.65 -9.83
N TYR A 128 -13.63 -10.24 -8.67
CA TYR A 128 -14.96 -10.58 -8.20
C TYR A 128 -15.84 -9.32 -8.06
N LYS A 129 -15.30 -8.22 -7.53
CA LYS A 129 -16.02 -6.95 -7.45
C LYS A 129 -16.24 -6.31 -8.82
N VAL A 130 -15.27 -6.41 -9.74
CA VAL A 130 -15.47 -5.99 -11.14
C VAL A 130 -16.60 -6.77 -11.79
N TRP A 131 -16.66 -8.08 -11.55
CA TRP A 131 -17.68 -8.96 -12.11
C TRP A 131 -19.08 -8.65 -11.54
N THR A 132 -19.19 -8.47 -10.23
CA THR A 132 -20.49 -8.33 -9.55
C THR A 132 -21.04 -6.91 -9.54
N VAL A 133 -20.18 -5.90 -9.45
CA VAL A 133 -20.57 -4.48 -9.35
C VAL A 133 -20.31 -3.72 -10.65
N GLY A 134 -19.50 -4.28 -11.56
CA GLY A 134 -19.10 -3.63 -12.80
C GLY A 134 -17.87 -2.74 -12.65
N ARG A 135 -17.58 -1.98 -13.71
CA ARG A 135 -16.39 -1.11 -13.82
C ARG A 135 -16.66 0.37 -13.55
N GLY A 136 -17.88 0.73 -13.15
CA GLY A 136 -18.30 2.13 -12.99
C GLY A 136 -17.43 2.94 -12.03
N ASP A 137 -16.98 2.32 -10.94
CA ASP A 137 -16.09 2.96 -9.95
C ASP A 137 -14.75 3.41 -10.56
N PHE A 138 -14.23 2.71 -11.58
CA PHE A 138 -12.99 3.13 -12.27
C PHE A 138 -13.17 4.41 -13.08
N GLY A 139 -14.37 4.65 -13.62
CA GLY A 139 -14.68 5.90 -14.31
C GLY A 139 -14.76 7.12 -13.37
N LEU A 140 -14.86 6.88 -12.07
CA LEU A 140 -14.87 7.93 -11.05
C LEU A 140 -13.44 8.34 -10.62
N LEU A 141 -12.41 7.58 -11.00
CA LEU A 141 -11.02 7.94 -10.71
C LEU A 141 -10.68 9.25 -11.43
N ASN A 142 -10.27 10.25 -10.66
CA ASN A 142 -9.82 11.51 -11.22
C ASN A 142 -8.30 11.47 -11.41
N ARG A 143 -7.78 12.32 -12.31
CA ARG A 143 -6.34 12.36 -12.61
C ARG A 143 -5.49 12.67 -11.37
N TYR A 144 -5.98 13.49 -10.45
CA TYR A 144 -5.23 13.93 -9.27
C TYR A 144 -5.07 12.79 -8.26
N GLN A 145 -6.09 11.95 -8.10
CA GLN A 145 -6.09 10.77 -7.26
C GLN A 145 -5.13 9.73 -7.84
N THR A 146 -5.23 9.43 -9.14
CA THR A 146 -4.32 8.48 -9.80
C THR A 146 -2.86 8.93 -9.69
N LEU A 147 -2.57 10.21 -9.93
CA LEU A 147 -1.20 10.75 -9.80
C LEU A 147 -0.71 10.76 -8.36
N SER A 148 -1.58 11.06 -7.39
CA SER A 148 -1.22 11.03 -5.97
C SER A 148 -0.91 9.61 -5.50
N ILE A 149 -1.68 8.62 -5.95
CA ILE A 149 -1.44 7.21 -5.63
C ILE A 149 -0.18 6.70 -6.29
N PHE A 150 0.04 7.06 -7.55
CA PHE A 150 1.29 6.74 -8.24
C PHE A 150 2.49 7.35 -7.50
N ALA A 151 2.36 8.58 -7.00
CA ALA A 151 3.38 9.21 -6.17
C ALA A 151 3.63 8.45 -4.86
N VAL A 152 2.58 7.96 -4.18
CA VAL A 152 2.74 7.13 -2.98
C VAL A 152 3.45 5.82 -3.29
N VAL A 153 3.13 5.15 -4.40
CA VAL A 153 3.82 3.93 -4.84
C VAL A 153 5.29 4.21 -5.15
N LEU A 154 5.60 5.31 -5.82
CA LEU A 154 6.98 5.76 -6.05
C LEU A 154 7.71 6.07 -4.73
N ALA A 155 7.03 6.70 -3.77
CA ALA A 155 7.59 6.96 -2.45
C ALA A 155 7.96 5.65 -1.72
N MET A 156 7.08 4.63 -1.80
CA MET A 156 7.35 3.31 -1.25
C MET A 156 8.61 2.69 -1.87
N LEU A 157 8.74 2.70 -3.20
CA LEU A 157 9.94 2.23 -3.89
C LEU A 157 11.19 3.04 -3.51
N GLY A 158 11.02 4.34 -3.32
CA GLY A 158 12.08 5.24 -2.91
C GLY A 158 12.72 4.86 -1.58
N PHE A 159 12.01 4.19 -0.66
CA PHE A 159 12.61 3.78 0.62
C PHE A 159 13.87 2.92 0.44
N LEU A 160 14.00 2.21 -0.68
CA LEU A 160 15.21 1.46 -1.02
C LEU A 160 16.48 2.33 -1.00
N TYR A 161 16.38 3.65 -1.16
CA TYR A 161 17.52 4.58 -1.06
C TYR A 161 18.29 4.43 0.25
N PHE A 162 17.58 4.14 1.34
CA PHE A 162 18.17 3.99 2.68
C PHE A 162 18.80 2.61 2.89
N GLY A 163 18.59 1.65 2.00
CA GLY A 163 19.14 0.29 2.06
C GLY A 163 20.60 0.19 1.62
N ARG A 164 21.53 0.99 2.16
CA ARG A 164 22.95 0.89 1.78
C ARG A 164 23.59 -0.40 2.36
N PRO A 165 24.53 -1.05 1.64
CA PRO A 165 25.18 -0.67 0.39
C PRO A 165 24.54 -1.37 -0.81
N LEU A 166 23.34 -0.97 -1.21
CA LEU A 166 22.84 -1.24 -2.55
C LEU A 166 23.82 -0.76 -3.63
N ARG A 167 23.89 -1.46 -4.77
CA ARG A 167 24.66 -0.99 -5.95
C ARG A 167 24.20 0.43 -6.30
N ALA A 168 25.14 1.30 -6.70
CA ALA A 168 24.86 2.71 -7.02
C ALA A 168 23.60 2.91 -7.89
N MET A 169 23.41 2.05 -8.90
CA MET A 169 22.23 2.05 -9.77
C MET A 169 20.88 1.96 -9.03
N PHE A 170 20.77 1.16 -7.97
CA PHE A 170 19.53 1.06 -7.19
C PHE A 170 19.33 2.28 -6.29
N ALA A 171 20.41 2.87 -5.78
CA ALA A 171 20.34 4.11 -5.01
C ALA A 171 19.88 5.28 -5.89
N ASP A 172 20.40 5.40 -7.11
CA ASP A 172 20.00 6.44 -8.05
C ASP A 172 18.53 6.28 -8.45
N ALA A 173 18.09 5.06 -8.77
CA ALA A 173 16.69 4.77 -9.09
C ALA A 173 15.74 5.11 -7.91
N ALA A 174 16.14 4.77 -6.68
CA ALA A 174 15.34 5.07 -5.50
C ALA A 174 15.31 6.58 -5.19
N LEU A 175 16.41 7.31 -5.43
CA LEU A 175 16.45 8.76 -5.32
C LEU A 175 15.53 9.42 -6.36
N VAL A 176 15.58 8.97 -7.60
CA VAL A 176 14.67 9.43 -8.67
C VAL A 176 13.22 9.16 -8.28
N ALA A 177 12.93 8.02 -7.68
CA ALA A 177 11.58 7.70 -7.17
C ALA A 177 11.14 8.67 -6.07
N TRP A 178 12.00 9.00 -5.09
CA TRP A 178 11.72 10.01 -4.05
C TRP A 178 11.46 11.40 -4.62
N VAL A 179 12.32 11.87 -5.53
CA VAL A 179 12.20 13.18 -6.15
C VAL A 179 10.90 13.25 -6.96
N SER A 180 10.63 12.24 -7.76
CA SER A 180 9.40 12.16 -8.57
C SER A 180 8.15 12.11 -7.69
N ALA A 181 8.15 11.29 -6.63
CA ALA A 181 7.06 11.22 -5.67
C ALA A 181 6.81 12.59 -5.01
N SER A 182 7.87 13.25 -4.55
CA SER A 182 7.79 14.56 -3.90
C SER A 182 7.21 15.62 -4.84
N LEU A 183 7.69 15.67 -6.09
CA LEU A 183 7.17 16.60 -7.10
C LEU A 183 5.69 16.33 -7.38
N LEU A 184 5.28 15.07 -7.53
CA LEU A 184 3.88 14.71 -7.78
C LEU A 184 2.98 15.04 -6.58
N LEU A 185 3.42 14.76 -5.35
CA LEU A 185 2.64 15.09 -4.14
C LEU A 185 2.49 16.60 -3.95
N LEU A 186 3.54 17.38 -4.19
CA LEU A 186 3.49 18.84 -4.08
C LEU A 186 2.57 19.46 -5.14
N THR A 187 2.59 18.95 -6.37
CA THR A 187 1.83 19.51 -7.50
C THR A 187 0.37 19.03 -7.54
N PHE A 188 0.12 17.76 -7.23
CA PHE A 188 -1.19 17.13 -7.38
C PHE A 188 -1.85 16.73 -6.07
N GLY A 189 -1.09 16.45 -5.02
CA GLY A 189 -1.64 16.03 -3.73
C GLY A 189 -2.55 17.09 -3.10
N ARG A 190 -2.17 18.37 -3.18
CA ARG A 190 -3.03 19.48 -2.72
C ARG A 190 -4.35 19.54 -3.50
N LYS A 191 -4.29 19.36 -4.83
CA LYS A 191 -5.48 19.37 -5.70
C LYS A 191 -6.36 18.16 -5.42
N HIS A 192 -5.77 17.00 -5.17
CA HIS A 192 -6.48 15.79 -4.77
C HIS A 192 -7.27 15.98 -3.47
N ILE A 193 -6.63 16.51 -2.41
CA ILE A 193 -7.31 16.81 -1.14
C ILE A 193 -8.43 17.84 -1.33
N GLN A 194 -8.20 18.86 -2.16
CA GLN A 194 -9.23 19.85 -2.48
C GLN A 194 -10.42 19.21 -3.21
N GLU A 195 -10.18 18.26 -4.10
CA GLU A 195 -11.23 17.55 -4.82
C GLU A 195 -12.08 16.72 -3.87
N ILE A 196 -11.46 15.95 -2.96
CA ILE A 196 -12.20 15.20 -1.91
C ILE A 196 -13.12 16.14 -1.11
N ARG A 197 -12.65 17.34 -0.77
CA ARG A 197 -13.42 18.31 0.01
C ARG A 197 -14.53 19.00 -0.79
N ARG A 198 -14.32 19.28 -2.08
CA ARG A 198 -15.25 20.05 -2.92
C ARG A 198 -16.31 19.17 -3.59
N THR A 199 -15.94 17.96 -3.98
CA THR A 199 -16.78 17.04 -4.75
C THR A 199 -16.77 15.64 -4.11
N PRO A 200 -17.18 15.52 -2.83
CA PRO A 200 -17.18 14.23 -2.15
C PRO A 200 -18.11 13.25 -2.88
N LEU A 201 -17.60 12.06 -3.12
CA LEU A 201 -18.34 10.92 -3.66
C LEU A 201 -18.97 10.16 -2.51
N ASN A 202 -20.09 10.70 -2.02
CA ASN A 202 -20.88 10.09 -0.97
C ASN A 202 -21.68 8.90 -1.51
N PRO A 203 -21.69 7.75 -0.81
CA PRO A 203 -22.70 6.72 -1.01
C PRO A 203 -24.09 7.30 -0.72
N LEU A 204 -25.08 7.04 -1.56
CA LEU A 204 -26.47 7.40 -1.24
C LEU A 204 -26.89 6.68 0.06
N PRO A 205 -27.57 7.36 1.01
CA PRO A 205 -28.09 6.69 2.20
C PRO A 205 -29.07 5.57 1.80
N PRO A 206 -29.16 4.48 2.58
CA PRO A 206 -30.23 3.51 2.41
C PRO A 206 -31.58 4.23 2.53
N SER A 207 -32.55 3.91 1.66
CA SER A 207 -33.91 4.43 1.83
C SER A 207 -34.51 3.92 3.13
N PRO A 208 -35.39 4.70 3.79
CA PRO A 208 -36.21 4.19 4.89
C PRO A 208 -37.07 3.01 4.43
#